data_AF-A0A9C8K759-F1
#
_entry.id   AF-A0A9C8K759-F1
#
_cell.length_a   1.000
_cell.length_b   1.000
_cell.length_c   1.000
_cell.angle_alpha   90.00
_cell.angle_beta   90.00
_cell.angle_gamma   90.00
#
_symmetry.space_group_name_H-M   'P 1'
#
loop_
_entity.id
_entity.type
_entity.pdbx_description
1 polymer ?
#
loop_
_entity_poly.entity_id
_entity_poly.type
_entity_poly.pdbx_seq_one_letter_code
_entity_poly.pdbx_strand_id
1 'polypeptide(L)'
;GKPKHYFYVLILALFLWLFPSLIERSAGWYLAKETTMATIAITFSTSFLITIIPAFSEEFGWRGYLLPRLLKKYKYRKALLVHGLITWVWHLPFVFAMGFDVGNNPWVDVPLVLAVSFIPTILHAVVFAYIWSRTASLAVSTFYCVCFDEVRDTLENTLGLGGLGQNWQMLVLTVLGIWLLWKGKWGFIGT
;
A
#
# COMPACT_ATOMS: atom_id res chain seq x y z
N GLY A 1 -5.44 18.22 6.28
CA GLY A 1 -6.22 17.16 6.98
C GLY A 1 -6.22 17.42 8.47
N LYS A 2 -7.13 16.81 9.25
CA LYS A 2 -7.14 16.94 10.72
C LYS A 2 -6.03 16.06 11.33
N PRO A 3 -5.40 16.44 12.46
CA PRO A 3 -4.33 15.65 13.09
C PRO A 3 -4.68 14.17 13.31
N LYS A 4 -5.91 13.88 13.75
CA LYS A 4 -6.40 12.50 13.94
C LYS A 4 -6.33 11.62 12.68
N HIS A 5 -6.38 12.21 11.48
CA HIS A 5 -6.32 11.43 10.24
C HIS A 5 -4.94 10.83 10.01
N TYR A 6 -3.87 11.55 10.37
CA TYR A 6 -2.50 11.05 10.32
C TYR A 6 -2.32 9.86 11.28
N PHE A 7 -2.88 9.97 12.47
CA PHE A 7 -2.88 8.88 13.44
C PHE A 7 -3.61 7.63 12.91
N TYR A 8 -4.78 7.77 12.28
CA TYR A 8 -5.50 6.63 11.73
C TYR A 8 -4.76 5.91 10.61
N VAL A 9 -4.13 6.65 9.69
CA VAL A 9 -3.38 6.02 8.59
C VAL A 9 -2.07 5.39 9.06
N LEU A 10 -1.44 5.95 10.11
CA LEU A 10 -0.30 5.31 10.78
C LEU A 10 -0.72 3.98 11.42
N ILE A 11 -1.82 3.95 12.17
CA ILE A 11 -2.34 2.70 12.75
C ILE A 11 -2.64 1.68 11.65
N LEU A 12 -3.24 2.11 10.54
CA LEU A 12 -3.51 1.22 9.42
C LEU A 12 -2.22 0.62 8.85
N ALA A 13 -1.17 1.42 8.61
CA ALA A 13 0.11 0.93 8.12
C ALA A 13 0.76 -0.08 9.09
N LEU A 14 0.76 0.22 10.40
CA LEU A 14 1.25 -0.69 11.43
C LEU A 14 0.44 -1.99 11.46
N PHE A 15 -0.89 -1.92 11.31
CA PHE A 15 -1.74 -3.10 11.25
C PHE A 15 -1.51 -3.97 10.01
N LEU A 16 -1.10 -3.38 8.88
CA LEU A 16 -0.85 -4.12 7.65
C LEU A 16 0.49 -4.87 7.69
N TRP A 17 1.50 -4.33 8.36
CA TRP A 17 2.86 -4.88 8.30
C TRP A 17 3.41 -5.35 9.65
N LEU A 18 3.28 -4.54 10.70
CA LEU A 18 3.80 -4.87 12.02
C LEU A 18 2.95 -5.96 12.70
N PHE A 19 1.63 -5.92 12.56
CA PHE A 19 0.74 -6.91 13.17
C PHE A 19 1.01 -8.36 12.72
N PRO A 20 1.03 -8.71 11.41
CA PRO A 20 1.35 -10.08 11.00
C PRO A 20 2.77 -10.48 11.41
N SER A 21 3.72 -9.54 11.33
CA SER A 21 5.11 -9.72 11.77
C SER A 21 5.22 -10.11 13.25
N LEU A 22 4.42 -9.50 14.13
CA LEU A 22 4.36 -9.86 15.55
C LEU A 22 3.71 -11.23 15.79
N ILE A 23 2.68 -11.58 15.02
CA ILE A 23 2.02 -12.90 15.09
C ILE A 23 2.99 -14.00 14.71
N GLU A 24 3.71 -13.86 13.59
CA GLU A 24 4.66 -14.89 13.14
C GLU A 24 5.77 -15.12 14.16
N ARG A 25 6.23 -14.05 14.82
CA ARG A 25 7.27 -14.13 15.86
C ARG A 25 6.75 -14.76 17.14
N SER A 26 5.55 -14.40 17.58
CA SER A 26 4.96 -14.98 18.79
C SER A 26 4.57 -16.45 18.62
N ALA A 27 4.17 -16.84 17.40
CA ALA A 27 3.89 -18.22 17.04
C ALA A 27 5.15 -19.05 16.73
N GLY A 28 6.32 -18.43 16.66
CA GLY A 28 7.59 -19.10 16.33
C GLY A 28 7.73 -19.52 14.87
N TRP A 29 6.90 -18.99 13.96
CA TRP A 29 6.94 -19.29 12.52
C TRP A 29 8.05 -18.53 11.79
N TYR A 30 8.46 -17.39 12.33
CA TYR A 30 9.55 -16.58 11.78
C TYR A 30 10.38 -15.98 12.90
N LEU A 31 11.70 -16.19 12.84
CA LEU A 31 12.66 -15.63 13.79
C LEU A 31 13.24 -14.34 13.22
N ALA A 32 13.25 -13.28 14.04
CA ALA A 32 13.85 -12.02 13.63
C ALA A 32 15.36 -12.17 13.43
N LYS A 33 15.89 -11.55 12.38
CA LYS A 33 17.34 -11.44 12.19
C LYS A 33 17.95 -10.61 13.31
N GLU A 34 19.15 -10.98 13.76
CA GLU A 34 19.91 -10.14 14.69
C GLU A 34 20.21 -8.79 14.05
N THR A 35 19.87 -7.71 14.76
CA THR A 35 20.05 -6.35 14.28
C THR A 35 20.28 -5.39 15.45
N THR A 36 20.77 -4.19 15.16
CA THR A 36 21.02 -3.16 16.17
C THR A 36 20.05 -1.99 16.03
N MET A 37 19.84 -1.23 17.11
CA MET A 37 19.02 -0.01 17.05
C MET A 37 19.58 1.02 16.06
N ALA A 38 20.91 1.07 15.90
CA ALA A 38 21.56 1.93 14.93
C ALA A 38 21.21 1.50 13.49
N THR A 39 21.27 0.20 13.18
CA THR A 39 20.89 -0.34 11.87
C THR A 39 19.43 -0.03 11.54
N ILE A 40 18.52 -0.17 12.50
CA ILE A 40 17.11 0.18 12.32
C ILE A 40 16.96 1.68 12.03
N ALA A 41 17.58 2.54 12.83
CA ALA A 41 17.49 3.98 12.65
C ALA A 41 18.05 4.43 11.30
N ILE A 42 19.18 3.86 10.86
CA ILE A 42 19.80 4.17 9.56
C ILE A 42 18.90 3.70 8.42
N THR A 43 18.38 2.47 8.49
CA THR A 43 17.51 1.89 7.45
C THR A 43 16.22 2.68 7.30
N PHE A 44 15.57 3.01 8.42
CA PHE A 44 14.39 3.88 8.43
C PHE A 44 14.70 5.26 7.84
N SER A 45 15.80 5.90 8.27
CA SER A 45 16.13 7.24 7.81
C SER A 45 16.44 7.29 6.31
N THR A 46 17.16 6.28 5.82
CA THR A 46 17.52 6.18 4.39
C THR A 46 16.30 5.87 3.54
N SER A 47 15.48 4.90 3.93
CA SER A 47 14.22 4.55 3.25
C SER A 47 13.31 5.77 3.18
N PHE A 48 13.08 6.46 4.31
CA PHE A 48 12.22 7.65 4.37
C PHE A 48 12.63 8.75 3.41
N LEU A 49 13.93 9.05 3.32
CA LEU A 49 14.46 10.07 2.42
C LEU A 49 14.29 9.68 0.95
N ILE A 50 14.40 8.40 0.62
CA ILE A 50 14.21 7.88 -0.73
C ILE A 50 12.71 7.87 -1.09
N THR A 51 11.84 7.51 -0.16
CA THR A 51 10.41 7.27 -0.38
C THR A 51 9.58 8.55 -0.43
N ILE A 52 9.91 9.58 0.35
CA ILE A 52 9.01 10.74 0.52
C ILE A 52 8.73 11.52 -0.78
N ILE A 53 9.73 11.67 -1.65
CA ILE A 53 9.58 12.40 -2.92
C ILE A 53 8.73 11.58 -3.91
N PRO A 54 9.06 10.30 -4.20
CA PRO A 54 8.20 9.41 -4.98
C PRO A 54 6.78 9.36 -4.45
N ALA A 55 6.59 9.11 -3.16
CA ALA A 55 5.27 9.03 -2.53
C ALA A 55 4.46 10.31 -2.72
N PHE A 56 5.08 11.49 -2.57
CA PHE A 56 4.38 12.75 -2.85
C PHE A 56 4.00 12.87 -4.33
N SER A 57 4.93 12.54 -5.24
CA SER A 57 4.71 12.65 -6.68
C SER A 57 3.61 11.71 -7.18
N GLU A 58 3.57 10.48 -6.65
CA GLU A 58 2.54 9.50 -6.92
C GLU A 58 1.19 10.01 -6.46
N GLU A 59 1.07 10.41 -5.19
CA GLU A 59 -0.19 10.92 -4.67
C GLU A 59 -0.65 12.18 -5.40
N PHE A 60 0.27 13.07 -5.77
CA PHE A 60 -0.03 14.24 -6.58
C PHE A 60 -0.59 13.85 -7.96
N GLY A 61 0.03 12.91 -8.66
CA GLY A 61 -0.46 12.40 -9.95
C GLY A 61 -1.82 11.69 -9.82
N TRP A 62 -1.95 10.80 -8.83
CA TRP A 62 -3.15 10.01 -8.62
C TRP A 62 -4.33 10.84 -8.11
N ARG A 63 -4.17 11.54 -6.99
CA ARG A 63 -5.27 12.21 -6.25
C ARG A 63 -5.38 13.67 -6.64
N GLY A 64 -4.26 14.31 -6.99
CA GLY A 64 -4.25 15.70 -7.48
C GLY A 64 -4.66 15.83 -8.95
N TYR A 65 -4.42 14.82 -9.79
CA TYR A 65 -4.67 14.92 -11.23
C TYR A 65 -5.63 13.88 -11.82
N LEU A 66 -5.31 12.58 -11.73
CA LEU A 66 -6.00 11.52 -12.47
C LEU A 66 -7.40 11.23 -11.93
N LEU A 67 -7.52 10.89 -10.64
CA LEU A 67 -8.77 10.46 -10.02
C LEU A 67 -9.87 11.55 -10.11
N PRO A 68 -9.61 12.84 -9.84
CA PRO A 68 -10.62 13.88 -10.02
C PRO A 68 -11.17 13.97 -11.44
N ARG A 69 -10.34 13.74 -12.47
CA ARG A 69 -10.78 13.73 -13.87
C ARG A 69 -11.60 12.51 -14.22
N LEU A 70 -11.22 11.33 -13.70
CA LEU A 70 -12.00 10.11 -13.85
C LEU A 70 -13.37 10.24 -13.19
N LEU A 71 -13.45 10.86 -12.01
CA LEU A 71 -14.71 11.13 -11.30
C LEU A 71 -15.64 12.10 -12.05
N LYS A 72 -15.08 13.03 -12.86
CA LYS A 72 -15.88 13.89 -13.74
C LYS A 72 -16.42 13.17 -14.97
N LYS A 73 -15.74 12.13 -15.45
CA LYS A 73 -16.09 11.41 -16.70
C LYS A 73 -16.95 10.17 -16.46
N TYR A 74 -16.81 9.51 -15.31
CA TYR A 74 -17.45 8.23 -15.03
C TYR A 74 -18.19 8.24 -13.70
N LYS A 75 -19.16 7.34 -13.53
CA LYS A 75 -19.75 7.03 -12.21
C LYS A 75 -18.62 6.62 -11.25
N TYR A 76 -18.73 7.02 -9.98
CA TYR A 76 -17.62 6.90 -9.03
C TYR A 76 -16.99 5.50 -8.95
N ARG A 77 -17.79 4.42 -8.92
CA ARG A 77 -17.26 3.05 -8.89
C ARG A 77 -16.40 2.73 -10.11
N LYS A 78 -16.87 3.12 -11.30
CA LYS A 78 -16.10 2.95 -12.54
C LYS A 78 -14.83 3.80 -12.52
N ALA A 79 -14.90 5.04 -12.03
CA ALA A 79 -13.73 5.90 -11.88
C ALA A 79 -12.67 5.28 -10.95
N LEU A 80 -13.10 4.73 -9.80
CA LEU A 80 -12.24 4.07 -8.83
C LEU A 80 -11.57 2.80 -9.40
N LEU A 81 -12.32 1.95 -10.10
CA LEU A 81 -11.78 0.73 -10.70
C LEU A 81 -10.83 1.04 -11.87
N VAL A 82 -11.16 2.02 -12.71
CA VAL A 82 -10.26 2.46 -13.79
C VAL A 82 -8.99 3.08 -13.21
N HIS A 83 -9.10 3.86 -12.14
CA HIS A 83 -7.93 4.38 -11.43
C HIS A 83 -7.06 3.24 -10.90
N GLY A 84 -7.64 2.26 -10.20
CA GLY A 84 -6.89 1.12 -9.68
C GLY A 84 -6.23 0.28 -10.77
N LEU A 85 -6.90 0.09 -11.92
CA LEU A 85 -6.30 -0.59 -13.07
C LEU A 85 -5.08 0.16 -13.60
N ILE A 86 -5.18 1.48 -13.76
CA ILE A 86 -4.05 2.33 -14.19
C ILE A 86 -2.92 2.25 -13.18
N THR A 87 -3.23 2.25 -11.88
CA THR A 87 -2.23 2.09 -10.81
C THR A 87 -1.56 0.72 -10.89
N TRP A 88 -2.28 -0.38 -11.13
CA TRP A 88 -1.64 -1.69 -11.32
C TRP A 88 -0.74 -1.73 -12.56
N VAL A 89 -1.18 -1.14 -13.68
CA VAL A 89 -0.36 -1.01 -14.90
C VAL A 89 0.91 -0.20 -14.64
N TRP A 90 0.82 0.87 -13.85
CA TRP A 90 1.99 1.67 -13.44
C TRP A 90 3.03 0.85 -12.68
N HIS A 91 2.59 -0.12 -11.87
CA HIS A 91 3.47 -0.95 -11.06
C HIS A 91 4.05 -2.15 -11.83
N LEU A 92 3.66 -2.39 -13.08
CA LEU A 92 4.12 -3.56 -13.85
C LEU A 92 5.64 -3.74 -13.86
N PRO A 93 6.49 -2.70 -14.06
CA PRO A 93 7.94 -2.88 -14.03
C PRO A 93 8.43 -3.52 -12.73
N PHE A 94 7.88 -3.12 -11.59
CA PHE A 94 8.22 -3.68 -10.28
C PHE A 94 7.65 -5.09 -10.10
N VAL A 95 6.40 -5.32 -10.53
CA VAL A 95 5.75 -6.64 -10.45
C VAL A 95 6.51 -7.67 -11.31
N PHE A 96 7.03 -7.25 -12.47
CA PHE A 96 7.91 -8.08 -13.30
C PHE A 96 9.22 -8.39 -12.59
N ALA A 97 9.90 -7.39 -12.04
CA ALA A 97 11.16 -7.58 -11.30
C ALA A 97 10.97 -8.56 -10.13
N MET A 98 9.93 -8.36 -9.31
CA MET A 98 9.59 -9.30 -8.22
C MET A 98 9.35 -10.72 -8.72
N GLY A 99 8.67 -10.88 -9.86
CA GLY A 99 8.45 -12.19 -10.47
C GLY A 99 9.73 -12.92 -10.87
N PHE A 100 10.79 -12.20 -11.25
CA PHE A 100 12.11 -12.78 -11.53
C PHE A 100 12.88 -13.16 -10.26
N ASP A 101 12.59 -12.51 -9.12
CA ASP A 101 13.31 -12.71 -7.86
C ASP A 101 12.67 -13.75 -6.92
N VAL A 102 11.39 -14.11 -7.14
CA VAL A 102 10.63 -15.01 -6.22
C VAL A 102 11.06 -16.48 -6.30
N GLY A 103 11.48 -16.97 -7.46
CA GLY A 103 11.67 -18.41 -7.65
C GLY A 103 12.63 -18.77 -8.77
N ASN A 104 12.69 -20.07 -9.07
CA ASN A 104 13.67 -20.63 -10.02
C ASN A 104 13.13 -20.72 -11.45
N ASN A 105 11.83 -20.47 -11.69
CA ASN A 105 11.23 -20.59 -13.00
C ASN A 105 10.42 -19.34 -13.36
N PRO A 106 11.06 -18.35 -14.01
CA PRO A 106 10.40 -17.10 -14.40
C PRO A 106 9.13 -17.28 -15.25
N TRP A 107 9.02 -18.39 -16.00
CA TRP A 107 7.83 -18.69 -16.81
C TRP A 107 6.59 -19.02 -15.97
N VAL A 108 6.78 -19.38 -14.70
CA VAL A 108 5.71 -19.65 -13.73
C VAL A 108 5.59 -18.49 -12.74
N ASP A 109 6.72 -18.01 -12.22
CA ASP A 109 6.76 -17.05 -11.12
C ASP A 109 6.27 -15.66 -11.57
N VAL A 110 6.67 -15.19 -12.75
CA VAL A 110 6.22 -13.89 -13.28
C VAL A 110 4.71 -13.86 -13.53
N PRO A 111 4.09 -14.81 -14.26
CA PRO A 111 2.63 -14.85 -14.41
C PRO A 111 1.88 -14.98 -13.08
N LEU A 112 2.44 -15.74 -12.13
CA LEU A 112 1.83 -15.92 -10.81
C LEU A 112 1.80 -14.60 -10.03
N VAL A 113 2.92 -13.89 -9.96
CA VAL A 113 3.02 -12.60 -9.25
C VAL A 113 2.13 -11.54 -9.92
N LEU A 114 2.04 -11.53 -11.26
CA LEU A 114 1.08 -10.69 -11.99
C LEU A 114 -0.37 -10.99 -11.61
N ALA A 115 -0.74 -12.28 -11.58
CA ALA A 115 -2.11 -12.70 -11.26
C ALA A 115 -2.49 -12.39 -9.80
N VAL A 116 -1.58 -12.67 -8.86
CA VAL A 116 -1.84 -12.50 -7.42
C VAL A 116 -1.86 -11.01 -7.02
N SER A 117 -1.03 -10.17 -7.64
CA SER A 117 -1.01 -8.73 -7.35
C SER A 117 -2.19 -7.95 -7.94
N PHE A 118 -2.82 -8.44 -9.01
CA PHE A 118 -3.82 -7.71 -9.79
C PHE A 118 -4.96 -7.13 -8.95
N ILE A 119 -5.67 -8.00 -8.23
CA ILE A 119 -6.84 -7.59 -7.43
C ILE A 119 -6.40 -6.72 -6.24
N PRO A 120 -5.44 -7.15 -5.37
CA PRO A 120 -5.02 -6.34 -4.23
C PRO A 120 -4.56 -4.93 -4.58
N THR A 121 -3.77 -4.73 -5.64
CA THR A 121 -3.29 -3.40 -6.05
C THR A 121 -4.44 -2.48 -6.46
N ILE A 122 -5.42 -3.00 -7.24
CA ILE A 122 -6.60 -2.23 -7.64
C ILE A 122 -7.38 -1.79 -6.39
N LEU A 123 -7.60 -2.70 -5.44
CA LEU A 123 -8.37 -2.41 -4.24
C LEU A 123 -7.61 -1.51 -3.25
N HIS A 124 -6.29 -1.59 -3.20
CA HIS A 124 -5.47 -0.66 -2.43
C HIS A 124 -5.61 0.78 -2.96
N ALA A 125 -5.64 0.95 -4.29
CA ALA A 125 -5.92 2.26 -4.89
C ALA A 125 -7.31 2.82 -4.49
N VAL A 126 -8.31 1.95 -4.29
CA VAL A 126 -9.63 2.33 -3.74
C VAL A 126 -9.52 2.80 -2.29
N VAL A 127 -8.72 2.12 -1.45
CA VAL A 127 -8.46 2.53 -0.05
C VAL A 127 -7.82 3.91 0.01
N PHE A 128 -6.77 4.15 -0.79
CA PHE A 128 -6.16 5.47 -0.90
C PHE A 128 -7.14 6.55 -1.39
N ALA A 129 -7.94 6.24 -2.42
CA ALA A 129 -8.98 7.15 -2.90
C ALA A 129 -9.99 7.50 -1.79
N TYR A 130 -10.31 6.53 -0.92
CA TYR A 130 -11.18 6.76 0.23
C TYR A 130 -10.53 7.69 1.24
N ILE A 131 -9.28 7.41 1.65
CA ILE A 131 -8.49 8.27 2.55
C ILE A 131 -8.47 9.71 2.02
N TRP A 132 -8.14 9.89 0.75
CA TRP A 132 -8.15 11.21 0.12
C TRP A 132 -9.54 11.87 0.17
N SER A 133 -10.59 11.14 -0.24
CA SER A 133 -11.95 11.69 -0.30
C SER A 133 -12.50 12.11 1.06
N ARG A 134 -12.14 11.40 2.15
CA ARG A 134 -12.60 11.70 3.50
C ARG A 134 -11.82 12.81 4.18
N THR A 135 -10.55 12.94 3.81
CA THR A 135 -9.64 13.86 4.47
C THR A 135 -9.46 15.17 3.71
N ALA A 136 -9.84 15.18 2.43
CA ALA A 136 -9.63 16.27 1.47
C ALA A 136 -8.19 16.80 1.51
N SER A 137 -7.22 15.90 1.70
CA SER A 137 -5.85 16.26 2.04
C SER A 137 -4.86 15.37 1.32
N LEU A 138 -4.14 15.96 0.37
CA LEU A 138 -3.05 15.27 -0.32
C LEU A 138 -1.99 14.81 0.68
N ALA A 139 -1.61 15.66 1.62
CA ALA A 139 -0.63 15.35 2.66
C ALA A 139 -0.98 14.13 3.52
N VAL A 140 -2.27 13.82 3.75
CA VAL A 140 -2.65 12.61 4.52
C VAL A 140 -2.48 11.36 3.66
N SER A 141 -2.74 11.46 2.36
CA SER A 141 -2.57 10.34 1.43
C SER A 141 -1.08 10.05 1.22
N THR A 142 -0.26 11.11 1.06
CA THR A 142 1.20 10.99 1.00
C THR A 142 1.76 10.41 2.28
N PHE A 143 1.29 10.89 3.44
CA PHE A 143 1.73 10.33 4.72
C PHE A 143 1.36 8.86 4.86
N TYR A 144 0.18 8.43 4.41
CA TYR A 144 -0.18 7.01 4.38
C TYR A 144 0.73 6.20 3.47
N CYS A 145 1.03 6.69 2.24
CA CYS A 145 1.98 6.05 1.32
C CYS A 145 3.33 5.83 2.01
N VAL A 146 3.90 6.89 2.58
CA VAL A 146 5.16 6.83 3.32
C VAL A 146 5.07 5.85 4.48
N CYS A 147 4.05 5.93 5.35
CA CYS A 147 3.92 4.98 6.46
C CYS A 147 3.79 3.53 5.99
N PHE A 148 3.08 3.28 4.89
CA PHE A 148 2.91 1.93 4.35
C PHE A 148 4.24 1.36 3.87
N ASP A 149 5.02 2.13 3.12
CA ASP A 149 6.32 1.72 2.59
C ASP A 149 7.38 1.65 3.71
N GLU A 150 7.46 2.65 4.58
CA GLU A 150 8.48 2.69 5.65
C GLU A 150 8.36 1.54 6.65
N VAL A 151 7.13 1.17 7.02
CA VAL A 151 6.94 0.03 7.93
C VAL A 151 7.33 -1.27 7.23
N ARG A 152 7.01 -1.44 5.94
CA ARG A 152 7.44 -2.61 5.15
C ARG A 152 8.97 -2.66 5.06
N ASP A 153 9.57 -1.60 4.54
CA ASP A 153 10.99 -1.55 4.17
C ASP A 153 11.88 -1.64 5.40
N THR A 154 11.49 -0.98 6.51
CA THR A 154 12.23 -1.12 7.76
C THR A 154 12.17 -2.55 8.28
N LEU A 155 11.00 -3.19 8.25
CA LEU A 155 10.86 -4.58 8.71
C LEU A 155 11.65 -5.54 7.81
N GLU A 156 11.49 -5.44 6.49
CA GLU A 156 12.11 -6.31 5.50
C GLU A 156 13.64 -6.24 5.54
N ASN A 157 14.20 -5.03 5.60
CA ASN A 157 15.64 -4.80 5.52
C ASN A 157 16.36 -4.95 6.87
N THR A 158 15.65 -5.10 7.99
CA THR A 158 16.28 -5.24 9.32
C THR A 158 15.94 -6.57 9.98
N LEU A 159 14.69 -6.74 10.39
CA LEU A 159 14.22 -7.93 11.10
C LEU A 159 13.84 -9.07 10.14
N GLY A 160 13.61 -8.72 8.87
CA GLY A 160 13.00 -9.53 7.82
C GLY A 160 11.49 -9.74 7.99
N LEU A 161 10.83 -10.06 6.88
CA LEU A 161 9.41 -10.37 6.82
C LEU A 161 9.21 -11.88 6.64
N GLY A 162 8.28 -12.44 7.41
CA GLY A 162 7.80 -13.80 7.17
C GLY A 162 6.76 -13.84 6.05
N GLY A 163 6.33 -15.05 5.69
CA GLY A 163 5.38 -15.28 4.59
C GLY A 163 3.96 -14.75 4.84
N LEU A 164 3.58 -14.51 6.10
CA LEU A 164 2.26 -13.97 6.44
C LEU A 164 2.15 -12.49 6.08
N GLY A 165 3.22 -11.69 6.21
CA GLY A 165 3.18 -10.24 6.02
C GLY A 165 2.58 -9.83 4.67
N GLN A 166 3.15 -10.34 3.58
CA GLN A 166 2.70 -10.03 2.22
C GLN A 166 1.26 -10.50 1.97
N ASN A 167 0.92 -11.72 2.40
CA ASN A 167 -0.41 -12.29 2.18
C ASN A 167 -1.50 -11.57 3.00
N TRP A 168 -1.15 -11.19 4.24
CA TRP A 168 -2.02 -10.48 5.16
C TRP A 168 -2.43 -9.12 4.61
N GLN A 169 -1.47 -8.28 4.21
CA GLN A 169 -1.79 -6.96 3.70
C GLN A 169 -2.63 -7.04 2.41
N MET A 170 -2.32 -7.97 1.50
CA MET A 170 -3.09 -8.16 0.26
C MET A 170 -4.54 -8.53 0.56
N LEU A 171 -4.76 -9.48 1.49
CA LEU A 171 -6.09 -9.92 1.89
C LEU A 171 -6.87 -8.78 2.55
N VAL A 172 -6.28 -8.11 3.53
CA VAL A 172 -6.92 -7.03 4.29
C VAL A 172 -7.31 -5.88 3.35
N LEU A 173 -6.41 -5.44 2.47
CA LEU A 173 -6.70 -4.34 1.54
C LEU A 173 -7.70 -4.74 0.46
N THR A 174 -7.72 -6.00 0.04
CA THR A 174 -8.75 -6.50 -0.87
C THR A 174 -10.12 -6.45 -0.22
N VAL A 175 -10.26 -7.00 0.99
CA VAL A 175 -11.53 -7.02 1.73
C VAL A 175 -11.99 -5.58 2.04
N LEU A 176 -11.08 -4.75 2.56
CA LEU A 176 -11.37 -3.35 2.88
C LEU A 176 -11.74 -2.55 1.62
N GLY A 177 -10.99 -2.71 0.54
CA GLY A 177 -11.25 -2.02 -0.73
C GLY A 177 -12.58 -2.42 -1.35
N ILE A 178 -12.93 -3.72 -1.33
CA ILE A 178 -14.26 -4.20 -1.75
C ILE A 178 -15.32 -3.54 -0.86
N TRP A 179 -15.18 -3.62 0.46
CA TRP A 179 -16.14 -3.02 1.39
C TRP A 179 -16.33 -1.52 1.13
N LEU A 180 -15.25 -0.76 0.92
CA LEU A 180 -15.30 0.66 0.60
C LEU A 180 -15.96 0.95 -0.76
N LEU A 181 -15.68 0.14 -1.77
CA LEU A 181 -16.27 0.30 -3.11
C LEU A 181 -17.80 0.23 -3.06
N TRP A 182 -18.36 -0.63 -2.20
CA TRP A 182 -19.80 -0.88 -2.11
C TRP A 182 -20.50 -0.10 -0.99
N LYS A 183 -19.84 0.08 0.15
CA LYS A 183 -20.42 0.62 1.39
C LYS A 183 -19.72 1.88 1.90
N GLY A 184 -18.63 2.32 1.25
CA GLY A 184 -17.88 3.51 1.64
C GLY A 184 -18.71 4.78 1.54
N LYS A 185 -18.62 5.63 2.57
CA LYS A 185 -19.20 6.98 2.58
C LYS A 185 -18.26 7.98 1.90
N TRP A 186 -18.31 8.07 0.58
CA TRP A 186 -17.37 8.89 -0.21
C TRP A 186 -17.61 10.39 -0.06
N GLY A 187 -16.54 11.18 0.07
CA GLY A 187 -16.64 12.65 0.25
C GLY A 187 -17.03 13.44 -1.01
N PHE A 188 -16.96 12.82 -2.19
CA PHE A 188 -17.37 13.40 -3.47
C PHE A 188 -18.78 12.97 -3.91
N ILE A 189 -19.42 12.08 -3.17
CA ILE A 189 -20.85 11.81 -3.33
C ILE A 189 -21.54 12.82 -2.42
N GLY A 190 -22.35 13.72 -2.98
CA GLY A 190 -23.00 14.80 -2.26
C GLY A 190 -23.65 14.32 -0.95
N THR A 191 -23.48 15.12 0.09
CA THR A 191 -24.40 15.17 1.24
C THR A 191 -25.76 15.64 0.78
#